data_AF-A0A914K6X2-F1
#
_entry.id   AF-A0A914K6X2-F1
#
_cell.length_a   1.000
_cell.length_b   1.000
_cell.length_c   1.000
_cell.angle_alpha   90.00
_cell.angle_beta   90.00
_cell.angle_gamma   90.00
#
_symmetry.space_group_name_H-M   'P 1'
#
loop_
_entity.id
_entity.type
_entity.pdbx_description
1 polymer ?
#
loop_
_entity_poly.entity_id
_entity_poly.type
_entity_poly.pdbx_seq_one_letter_code
_entity_poly.pdbx_strand_id
1 'polypeptide(L)'
;MKELLPITIKDISNPKKYEVNKAKTLWAFLFVGIGWFLNELSLAWIHDRVPRNVEPLPDLWFDWFPEIRSAIQITEYIMIFMTVNSLIIVICHQHRWIVARRVFFCAALAYIFRSLCITVIQMPVPSVNTYCAPQGNGSFTSIAARVRKIFWSAGIEQLRPRELCGDLIVSGHTITLFTAMMAFRQYCPRRLTIVGKYWEGWGQ
;
A
#
# COMPACT_ATOMS: atom_id res chain seq x y z
N MET A 1 -47.97 10.16 -30.44
CA MET A 1 -46.86 9.23 -30.18
C MET A 1 -45.70 10.04 -29.60
N LYS A 2 -45.56 9.96 -28.26
CA LYS A 2 -44.51 10.51 -27.36
C LYS A 2 -44.08 11.98 -27.54
N GLU A 3 -44.67 12.83 -26.70
CA GLU A 3 -44.10 14.12 -26.29
C GLU A 3 -42.70 13.92 -25.68
N LEU A 4 -41.69 14.61 -26.22
CA LEU A 4 -40.44 14.87 -25.50
C LEU A 4 -40.69 16.05 -24.56
N LEU A 5 -40.86 15.75 -23.27
CA LEU A 5 -40.86 16.76 -22.21
C LEU A 5 -39.57 17.62 -22.29
N PRO A 6 -39.68 18.95 -22.24
CA PRO A 6 -38.51 19.82 -22.25
C PRO A 6 -37.75 19.63 -20.94
N ILE A 7 -36.48 19.24 -21.03
CA ILE A 7 -35.54 19.24 -19.91
C ILE A 7 -35.48 20.67 -19.39
N THR A 8 -36.15 20.92 -18.26
CA THR A 8 -36.30 22.24 -17.69
C THR A 8 -34.92 22.83 -17.38
N ILE A 9 -34.64 24.04 -17.86
CA ILE A 9 -33.38 24.79 -17.66
C ILE A 9 -32.99 24.91 -16.16
N LYS A 10 -33.95 24.71 -15.24
CA LYS A 10 -33.74 24.60 -13.79
C LYS A 10 -32.81 23.44 -13.39
N ASP A 11 -32.70 22.37 -14.17
CA ASP A 11 -31.80 21.26 -13.88
C ASP A 11 -30.33 21.58 -14.24
N ILE A 12 -30.10 22.60 -15.08
CA ILE A 12 -28.76 23.04 -15.51
C ILE A 12 -28.21 24.11 -14.55
N SER A 13 -29.08 24.93 -13.94
CA SER A 13 -28.68 26.08 -13.12
C SER A 13 -28.29 25.76 -11.68
N ASN A 14 -28.47 24.51 -11.24
CA ASN A 14 -28.13 24.11 -9.88
C ASN A 14 -27.07 23.01 -9.96
N PRO A 15 -25.76 23.34 -10.06
CA PRO A 15 -24.73 22.32 -9.91
C PRO A 15 -24.93 21.76 -8.50
N LYS A 16 -25.54 20.57 -8.40
CA LYS A 16 -25.80 19.90 -7.11
C LYS A 16 -24.48 19.91 -6.34
N LYS A 17 -24.38 20.79 -5.36
CA LYS A 17 -23.20 20.92 -4.52
C LYS A 17 -23.16 19.62 -3.74
N TYR A 18 -22.35 18.67 -4.22
CA TYR A 18 -22.33 17.33 -3.66
C TYR A 18 -21.81 17.44 -2.24
N GLU A 19 -22.73 17.38 -1.27
CA GLU A 19 -22.39 17.42 0.13
C GLU A 19 -21.63 16.15 0.47
N VAL A 20 -20.34 16.31 0.75
CA VAL A 20 -19.48 15.20 1.11
C VAL A 20 -19.93 14.67 2.47
N ASN A 21 -20.48 13.45 2.46
CA ASN A 21 -20.77 12.75 3.71
C ASN A 21 -19.46 12.42 4.44
N LYS A 22 -19.17 13.19 5.49
CA LYS A 22 -17.95 13.07 6.30
C LYS A 22 -17.86 11.71 7.00
N ALA A 23 -18.98 11.11 7.40
CA ALA A 23 -19.00 9.81 8.06
C ALA A 23 -18.47 8.69 7.15
N LYS A 24 -18.86 8.68 5.87
CA LYS A 24 -18.32 7.71 4.89
C LYS A 24 -16.81 7.84 4.69
N THR A 25 -16.30 9.06 4.85
CA THR A 25 -14.87 9.33 4.72
C THR A 25 -14.14 8.85 5.98
N LEU A 26 -14.67 9.13 7.18
CA LEU A 26 -14.18 8.62 8.44
C LEU A 26 -14.08 7.09 8.45
N TRP A 27 -15.11 6.39 7.98
CA TRP A 27 -15.09 4.92 7.88
C TRP A 27 -13.97 4.41 6.98
N ALA A 28 -13.66 5.07 5.86
CA ALA A 28 -12.56 4.67 5.00
C ALA A 28 -11.18 4.88 5.67
N PHE A 29 -11.02 5.95 6.46
CA PHE A 29 -9.82 6.18 7.26
C PHE A 29 -9.65 5.13 8.36
N LEU A 30 -10.73 4.77 9.06
CA LEU A 30 -10.70 3.68 10.04
C LEU A 30 -10.37 2.35 9.37
N PHE A 31 -10.93 2.09 8.19
CA PHE A 31 -10.72 0.86 7.46
C PHE A 31 -9.25 0.67 7.03
N VAL A 32 -8.58 1.73 6.56
CA VAL A 32 -7.13 1.65 6.26
C VAL A 32 -6.30 1.50 7.52
N GLY A 33 -6.68 2.14 8.63
CA GLY A 33 -6.02 1.94 9.93
C GLY A 33 -6.12 0.49 10.42
N ILE A 34 -7.29 -0.13 10.27
CA ILE A 34 -7.48 -1.56 10.58
C ILE A 34 -6.64 -2.44 9.65
N GLY A 35 -6.67 -2.19 8.34
CA GLY A 35 -5.89 -2.97 7.37
C GLY A 35 -4.38 -2.88 7.59
N TRP A 36 -3.88 -1.69 7.96
CA TRP A 36 -2.51 -1.50 8.38
C TRP A 36 -2.21 -2.30 9.65
N PHE A 37 -3.00 -2.12 10.72
CA PHE A 37 -2.78 -2.82 11.98
C PHE A 37 -2.76 -4.34 11.82
N LEU A 38 -3.70 -4.88 11.03
CA LEU A 38 -3.75 -6.31 10.71
C LEU A 38 -2.48 -6.79 10.00
N ASN A 39 -1.88 -5.98 9.12
CA ASN A 39 -0.61 -6.35 8.49
C ASN A 39 0.55 -6.44 9.46
N GLU A 40 0.67 -5.47 10.36
CA GLU A 40 1.75 -5.50 11.36
C GLU A 40 1.58 -6.64 12.34
N LEU A 41 0.34 -6.89 12.75
CA LEU A 41 0.00 -8.02 13.60
C LEU A 41 0.34 -9.34 12.90
N SER A 42 -0.09 -9.52 11.64
CA SER A 42 0.23 -10.70 10.84
C SER A 42 1.73 -10.89 10.68
N LEU A 43 2.50 -9.82 10.42
CA LEU A 43 3.94 -9.88 10.27
C LEU A 43 4.66 -10.23 11.58
N ALA A 44 4.23 -9.62 12.70
CA ALA A 44 4.77 -9.96 14.01
C ALA A 44 4.47 -11.41 14.40
N TRP A 45 3.27 -11.90 14.05
CA TRP A 45 2.82 -13.26 14.33
C TRP A 45 3.54 -14.33 13.49
N ILE A 46 3.73 -14.06 12.19
CA ILE A 46 4.36 -15.02 11.27
C ILE A 46 5.87 -15.14 11.52
N HIS A 47 6.49 -14.09 12.05
CA HIS A 47 7.93 -14.07 12.32
C HIS A 47 8.41 -15.19 13.26
N ASP A 48 7.57 -15.56 14.23
CA ASP A 48 7.87 -16.65 15.16
C ASP A 48 7.55 -18.04 14.55
N ARG A 49 6.89 -18.10 13.39
CA ARG A 49 6.49 -19.35 12.70
C ARG A 49 7.28 -19.65 11.44
N VAL A 50 8.00 -18.66 10.90
CA VAL A 50 8.79 -18.85 9.69
C VAL A 50 9.85 -19.95 9.89
N PRO A 51 9.92 -20.96 9.01
CA PRO A 51 10.95 -21.98 9.11
C PRO A 51 12.32 -21.37 8.82
N ARG A 52 13.27 -21.52 9.76
CA ARG A 52 14.65 -21.01 9.64
C ARG A 52 15.70 -22.08 9.34
N ASN A 53 15.36 -23.35 9.58
CA ASN A 53 16.27 -24.47 9.44
C ASN A 53 16.21 -25.10 8.03
N VAL A 54 15.67 -24.37 7.05
CA VAL A 54 15.47 -24.82 5.68
C VAL A 54 16.25 -23.91 4.76
N GLU A 55 16.92 -24.49 3.77
CA GLU A 55 17.65 -23.72 2.78
C GLU A 55 16.71 -22.83 1.95
N PRO A 56 17.20 -21.70 1.42
CA PRO A 56 16.42 -20.86 0.51
C PRO A 56 15.93 -21.61 -0.72
N LEU A 57 14.83 -21.13 -1.31
CA LEU A 57 14.33 -21.69 -2.56
C LEU A 57 15.34 -21.46 -3.69
N PRO A 58 15.57 -22.46 -4.58
CA PRO A 58 16.45 -22.30 -5.72
C PRO A 58 15.77 -21.43 -6.78
N ASP A 59 15.86 -20.12 -6.61
CA ASP A 59 15.36 -19.16 -7.58
C ASP A 59 16.39 -19.02 -8.72
N LEU A 60 15.97 -19.36 -9.94
CA LEU A 60 16.80 -19.28 -11.17
C LEU A 60 17.45 -17.90 -11.36
N TRP A 61 16.83 -16.84 -10.83
CA TRP A 61 17.38 -15.49 -10.87
C TRP A 61 18.73 -15.36 -10.15
N PHE A 62 18.89 -16.01 -8.99
CA PHE A 62 20.12 -15.93 -8.20
C PHE A 62 21.26 -16.78 -8.76
N ASP A 63 20.96 -17.70 -9.68
CA ASP A 63 21.99 -18.41 -10.45
C ASP A 63 22.70 -17.47 -11.45
N TRP A 64 22.00 -16.42 -11.90
CA TRP A 64 22.47 -15.52 -12.96
C TRP A 64 22.92 -14.17 -12.42
N PHE A 65 22.30 -13.69 -11.33
CA PHE A 65 22.54 -12.37 -10.77
C PHE A 65 22.85 -12.42 -9.27
N PRO A 66 23.86 -11.67 -8.78
CA PRO A 66 24.17 -11.61 -7.37
C PRO A 66 23.09 -10.86 -6.57
N GLU A 67 22.94 -11.21 -5.30
CA GLU A 67 22.01 -10.55 -4.37
C GLU A 67 22.42 -9.09 -4.10
N ILE A 68 21.52 -8.14 -4.38
CA ILE A 68 21.75 -6.71 -4.15
C ILE A 68 21.16 -6.30 -2.79
N ARG A 69 22.01 -6.22 -1.76
CA ARG A 69 21.59 -5.87 -0.38
C ARG A 69 20.97 -4.46 -0.26
N SER A 70 21.39 -3.53 -1.11
CA SER A 70 20.90 -2.14 -1.11
C SER A 70 19.58 -1.94 -1.88
N ALA A 71 19.05 -2.98 -2.54
CA ALA A 71 17.85 -2.85 -3.37
C ALA A 71 16.62 -2.38 -2.57
N ILE A 72 16.52 -2.80 -1.31
CA ILE A 72 15.41 -2.41 -0.43
C ILE A 72 15.48 -0.91 -0.09
N GLN A 73 16.66 -0.39 0.25
CA GLN A 73 16.85 1.04 0.54
C GLN A 73 16.48 1.91 -0.67
N ILE A 74 16.89 1.52 -1.88
CA ILE A 74 16.54 2.22 -3.12
C ILE A 74 15.01 2.22 -3.32
N THR A 75 14.38 1.06 -3.11
CA THR A 75 12.92 0.91 -3.23
C THR A 75 12.19 1.79 -2.23
N GLU A 76 12.70 1.92 -1.01
CA GLU A 76 12.14 2.75 0.04
C GLU A 76 12.18 4.24 -0.32
N TYR A 77 13.29 4.74 -0.86
CA TYR A 77 13.35 6.13 -1.36
C TYR A 77 12.34 6.40 -2.46
N ILE A 78 12.23 5.48 -3.43
CA ILE A 78 11.26 5.60 -4.54
C ILE A 78 9.82 5.57 -4.00
N MET A 79 9.54 4.66 -3.05
CA MET A 79 8.24 4.55 -2.41
C MET A 79 7.87 5.81 -1.64
N ILE A 80 8.77 6.37 -0.82
CA ILE A 80 8.52 7.59 -0.07
C ILE A 80 8.26 8.74 -1.04
N PHE A 81 9.10 8.89 -2.07
CA PHE A 81 8.94 9.92 -3.10
C PHE A 81 7.56 9.81 -3.77
N MET A 82 7.17 8.62 -4.24
CA MET A 82 5.87 8.42 -4.91
C MET A 82 4.69 8.61 -3.96
N THR A 83 4.79 8.11 -2.72
CA THR A 83 3.76 8.27 -1.69
C THR A 83 3.52 9.74 -1.39
N VAL A 84 4.56 10.52 -1.13
CA VAL A 84 4.46 11.96 -0.85
C VAL A 84 3.82 12.70 -2.02
N ASN A 85 4.26 12.45 -3.26
CA ASN A 85 3.67 13.05 -4.45
C ASN A 85 2.17 12.70 -4.59
N SER A 86 1.80 11.45 -4.35
CA SER A 86 0.40 11.01 -4.40
C SER A 86 -0.46 11.70 -3.33
N LEU A 87 0.07 11.88 -2.12
CA LEU A 87 -0.62 12.58 -1.03
C LEU A 87 -0.82 14.06 -1.35
N ILE A 88 0.19 14.74 -1.92
CA ILE A 88 0.08 16.13 -2.37
C ILE A 88 -1.07 16.26 -3.37
N ILE A 89 -1.16 15.38 -4.37
CA ILE A 89 -2.26 15.38 -5.34
C ILE A 89 -3.61 15.21 -4.65
N VAL A 90 -3.74 14.24 -3.75
CA VAL A 90 -5.01 13.97 -3.05
C VAL A 90 -5.45 15.18 -2.23
N ILE A 91 -4.52 15.85 -1.53
CA ILE A 91 -4.81 17.02 -0.68
C ILE A 91 -5.17 18.25 -1.52
N CYS A 92 -4.45 18.49 -2.61
CA CYS A 92 -4.66 19.63 -3.51
C CYS A 92 -5.84 19.44 -4.48
N HIS A 93 -6.43 18.25 -4.57
CA HIS A 93 -7.55 17.98 -5.47
C HIS A 93 -8.84 18.70 -5.02
N GLN A 94 -9.60 19.25 -5.98
CA GLN A 94 -10.86 19.97 -5.70
C GLN A 94 -11.86 19.12 -4.90
N HIS A 95 -11.92 17.82 -5.20
CA HIS A 95 -12.74 16.83 -4.50
C HIS A 95 -11.95 15.93 -3.53
N ARG A 96 -10.96 16.48 -2.82
CA ARG A 96 -10.01 15.76 -1.93
C ARG A 96 -10.62 14.65 -1.09
N TRP A 97 -11.77 14.88 -0.46
CA TRP A 97 -12.41 13.89 0.43
C TRP A 97 -12.95 12.66 -0.32
N ILE A 98 -13.49 12.86 -1.53
CA ILE A 98 -14.01 11.77 -2.37
C ILE A 98 -12.85 10.93 -2.90
N VAL A 99 -11.77 11.61 -3.33
CA VAL A 99 -10.55 10.99 -3.82
C VAL A 99 -9.86 10.20 -2.72
N ALA A 100 -9.61 10.84 -1.57
CA ALA A 100 -9.01 10.21 -0.39
C ALA A 100 -9.77 8.96 0.02
N ARG A 101 -11.11 9.01 0.11
CA ARG A 101 -11.94 7.84 0.44
C ARG A 101 -11.72 6.68 -0.54
N ARG A 102 -11.61 6.94 -1.85
CA ARG A 102 -11.39 5.89 -2.86
C ARG A 102 -10.01 5.27 -2.72
N VAL A 103 -8.97 6.12 -2.64
CA VAL A 103 -7.58 5.66 -2.50
C VAL A 103 -7.39 4.87 -1.21
N PHE A 104 -7.87 5.38 -0.07
CA PHE A 104 -7.75 4.68 1.21
C PHE A 104 -8.55 3.39 1.27
N PHE A 105 -9.73 3.33 0.64
CA PHE A 105 -10.49 2.08 0.56
C PHE A 105 -9.74 0.99 -0.24
N CYS A 106 -9.19 1.35 -1.40
CA CYS A 106 -8.38 0.42 -2.19
C CYS A 106 -7.11 -0.01 -1.45
N ALA A 107 -6.42 0.94 -0.79
CA ALA A 107 -5.24 0.65 0.03
C ALA A 107 -5.56 -0.32 1.17
N ALA A 108 -6.66 -0.07 1.89
CA ALA A 108 -7.12 -0.91 2.98
C ALA A 108 -7.42 -2.35 2.51
N LEU A 109 -8.11 -2.49 1.38
CA LEU A 109 -8.42 -3.80 0.81
C LEU A 109 -7.15 -4.56 0.43
N ALA A 110 -6.18 -3.89 -0.22
CA ALA A 110 -4.90 -4.51 -0.57
C ALA A 110 -4.10 -4.93 0.67
N TYR A 111 -4.13 -4.12 1.73
CA TYR A 111 -3.46 -4.44 2.98
C TYR A 111 -4.12 -5.59 3.75
N ILE A 112 -5.45 -5.67 3.77
CA ILE A 112 -6.16 -6.82 4.37
C ILE A 112 -5.85 -8.10 3.57
N PHE A 113 -5.86 -8.02 2.24
CA PHE A 113 -5.49 -9.16 1.39
C PHE A 113 -4.05 -9.62 1.66
N ARG A 114 -3.10 -8.69 1.78
CA ARG A 114 -1.71 -8.99 2.19
C ARG A 114 -1.66 -9.70 3.54
N SER A 115 -2.40 -9.21 4.54
CA SER A 115 -2.46 -9.81 5.88
C SER A 115 -2.94 -11.26 5.82
N LEU A 116 -3.94 -11.56 4.98
CA LEU A 116 -4.41 -12.93 4.72
C LEU A 116 -3.37 -13.78 3.99
N CYS A 117 -2.69 -13.24 2.97
CA CYS A 117 -1.66 -13.98 2.25
C CYS A 117 -0.48 -14.34 3.17
N ILE A 118 -0.01 -13.41 4.00
CA ILE A 118 1.13 -13.63 4.89
C ILE A 118 0.79 -14.65 6.00
N THR A 119 -0.45 -14.71 6.46
CA THR A 119 -0.85 -15.69 7.48
C THR A 119 -1.02 -17.10 6.90
N VAL A 120 -1.50 -17.20 5.66
CA VAL A 120 -1.74 -18.49 4.99
C VAL A 120 -0.47 -19.05 4.35
N ILE A 121 0.35 -18.20 3.73
CA ILE A 121 1.52 -18.61 2.94
C ILE A 121 2.77 -18.48 3.80
N GLN A 122 3.34 -19.61 4.21
CA GLN A 122 4.59 -19.68 4.95
C GLN A 122 5.70 -20.17 4.01
N MET A 123 6.73 -19.35 3.84
CA MET A 123 7.89 -19.65 3.01
C MET A 123 9.19 -19.57 3.82
N PRO A 124 10.24 -20.31 3.43
CA PRO A 124 11.57 -20.15 4.01
C PRO A 124 12.19 -18.80 3.62
N VAL A 125 13.14 -18.34 4.45
CA VAL A 125 13.85 -17.07 4.21
C VAL A 125 14.61 -17.15 2.87
N PRO A 126 14.51 -16.13 1.99
CA PRO A 126 15.00 -16.19 0.62
C PRO A 126 16.53 -16.12 0.49
N SER A 127 17.25 -15.77 1.55
CA SER A 127 18.72 -15.72 1.52
C SER A 127 19.31 -15.98 2.91
N VAL A 128 20.42 -16.71 2.93
CA VAL A 128 21.24 -16.95 4.13
C VAL A 128 21.85 -15.66 4.70
N ASN A 129 21.97 -14.61 3.89
CA ASN A 129 22.52 -13.33 4.28
C ASN A 129 21.46 -12.40 4.92
N THR A 130 20.19 -12.79 4.91
CA THR A 130 19.12 -11.97 5.47
C THR A 130 19.12 -12.07 6.99
N TYR A 131 19.38 -10.95 7.66
CA TYR A 131 19.32 -10.89 9.12
C TYR A 131 17.87 -10.96 9.61
N CYS A 132 17.58 -11.94 10.47
CA CYS A 132 16.31 -12.07 11.18
C CYS A 132 16.58 -12.03 12.68
N ALA A 133 15.88 -11.16 13.43
CA ALA A 133 15.94 -11.16 14.89
C ALA A 133 15.55 -12.54 15.44
N PRO A 134 16.05 -12.98 16.61
CA PRO A 134 15.70 -14.26 17.18
C PRO A 134 14.18 -14.39 17.38
N GLN A 135 13.63 -15.58 17.13
CA GLN A 135 12.21 -15.86 17.38
C GLN A 135 11.96 -15.70 18.88
N GLY A 136 10.87 -15.03 19.25
CA GLY A 136 10.42 -15.06 20.63
C GLY A 136 9.80 -16.43 20.92
N ASN A 137 9.76 -16.85 22.18
CA ASN A 137 9.01 -18.05 22.61
C ASN A 137 7.48 -17.90 22.43
N GLY A 138 7.00 -17.06 21.51
CA GLY A 138 5.58 -16.78 21.26
C GLY A 138 4.87 -16.04 22.40
N SER A 139 5.61 -15.44 23.35
CA SER A 139 4.99 -14.70 24.46
C SER A 139 4.23 -13.49 23.92
N PHE A 140 2.98 -13.31 24.32
CA PHE A 140 2.15 -12.19 23.89
C PHE A 140 2.80 -10.82 24.15
N THR A 141 3.63 -10.70 25.18
CA THR A 141 4.36 -9.47 25.53
C THR A 141 5.43 -9.11 24.49
N SER A 142 6.15 -10.10 23.95
CA SER A 142 7.19 -9.88 22.95
C SER A 142 6.58 -9.55 21.58
N ILE A 143 5.46 -10.20 21.23
CA ILE A 143 4.70 -9.88 20.01
C ILE A 143 4.14 -8.46 20.10
N ALA A 144 3.50 -8.08 21.22
CA ALA A 144 2.97 -6.74 21.41
C ALA A 144 4.08 -5.66 21.38
N ALA A 145 5.26 -5.94 21.93
CA ALA A 145 6.40 -5.02 21.82
C ALA A 145 6.86 -4.82 20.36
N ARG A 146 6.91 -5.89 19.57
CA ARG A 146 7.25 -5.82 18.14
C ARG A 146 6.20 -5.04 17.35
N VAL A 147 4.92 -5.32 17.56
CA VAL A 147 3.82 -4.57 16.91
C VAL A 147 3.93 -3.08 17.24
N ARG A 148 4.13 -2.70 18.50
CA ARG A 148 4.31 -1.29 18.89
C ARG A 148 5.50 -0.62 18.17
N LYS A 149 6.62 -1.34 18.05
CA LYS A 149 7.83 -0.84 17.35
C LYS A 149 7.56 -0.63 15.85
N ILE A 150 6.84 -1.56 15.20
CA ILE A 150 6.51 -1.47 13.77
C ILE A 150 5.48 -0.36 13.53
N PHE A 151 4.42 -0.31 14.34
CA PHE A 151 3.35 0.68 14.27
C PHE A 151 3.87 2.11 14.27
N TRP A 152 4.83 2.39 15.14
CA TRP A 152 5.44 3.72 15.23
C TRP A 152 6.36 4.04 14.04
N SER A 153 7.00 3.02 13.45
CA SER A 153 7.85 3.20 12.26
C SER A 153 7.08 3.30 10.95
N ALA A 154 5.76 3.10 10.96
CA ALA A 154 4.92 3.07 9.77
C ALA A 154 5.39 2.12 8.65
N GLY A 155 6.09 1.05 9.03
CA GLY A 155 6.66 0.08 8.09
C GLY A 155 7.86 0.59 7.28
N ILE A 156 8.43 1.74 7.63
CA ILE A 156 9.63 2.33 7.01
C ILE A 156 10.87 1.69 7.66
N GLU A 157 11.61 0.92 6.87
CA GLU A 157 12.83 0.21 7.28
C GLU A 157 14.02 1.16 7.52
N GLN A 158 13.97 2.40 7.04
CA GLN A 158 14.99 3.39 7.37
C GLN A 158 14.83 3.95 8.80
N LEU A 159 13.62 3.97 9.35
CA LEU A 159 13.36 4.35 10.74
C LEU A 159 13.69 3.22 11.71
N ARG A 160 13.87 1.99 11.20
CA ARG A 160 14.17 0.82 12.00
C ARG A 160 14.82 -0.28 11.16
N PRO A 161 15.97 -0.85 11.59
CA PRO A 161 16.57 -2.00 10.90
C PRO A 161 15.57 -3.15 10.72
N ARG A 162 15.63 -3.77 9.53
CA ARG A 162 14.79 -4.92 9.16
C ARG A 162 15.14 -6.12 10.02
N GLU A 163 14.37 -6.29 11.07
CA GLU A 163 14.55 -7.35 12.08
C GLU A 163 13.48 -8.44 11.97
N LEU A 164 12.32 -8.15 11.36
CA LEU A 164 11.27 -9.13 11.15
C LEU A 164 11.39 -9.77 9.78
N CYS A 165 11.03 -11.04 9.75
CA CYS A 165 11.03 -11.93 8.60
C CYS A 165 9.67 -12.59 8.56
N GLY A 166 9.04 -12.65 7.39
CA GLY A 166 7.66 -13.12 7.28
C GLY A 166 6.91 -12.66 6.05
N ASP A 167 7.27 -11.51 5.49
CA ASP A 167 6.67 -10.96 4.28
C ASP A 167 7.54 -11.22 3.05
N LEU A 168 7.68 -12.50 2.70
CA LEU A 168 8.68 -12.97 1.74
C LEU A 168 8.19 -12.94 0.29
N ILE A 169 6.90 -13.27 0.05
CA ILE A 169 6.30 -13.24 -1.31
C ILE A 169 5.56 -11.93 -1.56
N VAL A 170 4.65 -11.59 -0.65
CA VAL A 170 3.86 -10.36 -0.76
C VAL A 170 4.62 -9.28 -0.01
N SER A 171 5.01 -8.20 -0.69
CA SER A 171 5.77 -7.05 -0.12
C SER A 171 4.87 -5.84 0.15
N GLY A 172 5.12 -5.13 1.26
CA GLY A 172 4.31 -3.99 1.69
C GLY A 172 4.71 -2.73 0.93
N HIS A 173 6.00 -2.64 0.63
CA HIS A 173 6.59 -1.60 -0.20
C HIS A 173 5.97 -1.58 -1.59
N THR A 174 5.78 -2.76 -2.21
CA THR A 174 5.18 -2.86 -3.54
C THR A 174 3.72 -2.42 -3.52
N ILE A 175 2.90 -2.88 -2.57
CA ILE A 175 1.50 -2.45 -2.45
C ILE A 175 1.39 -0.94 -2.28
N THR A 176 2.24 -0.35 -1.43
CA THR A 176 2.28 1.11 -1.22
C THR A 176 2.67 1.84 -2.50
N LEU A 177 3.75 1.40 -3.15
CA LEU A 177 4.25 1.99 -4.38
C LEU A 177 3.21 1.94 -5.50
N PHE A 178 2.58 0.78 -5.74
CA PHE A 178 1.54 0.63 -6.76
C PHE A 178 0.30 1.47 -6.43
N THR A 179 -0.12 1.51 -5.16
CA THR A 179 -1.26 2.33 -4.74
C THR A 179 -0.98 3.82 -4.95
N ALA A 180 0.21 4.28 -4.56
CA ALA A 180 0.65 5.66 -4.76
C ALA A 180 0.76 6.02 -6.24
N MET A 181 1.33 5.12 -7.06
CA MET A 181 1.49 5.32 -8.50
C MET A 181 0.13 5.36 -9.23
N MET A 182 -0.80 4.47 -8.88
CA MET A 182 -2.16 4.48 -9.44
C MET A 182 -2.93 5.72 -9.01
N ALA A 183 -2.82 6.13 -7.74
CA ALA A 183 -3.44 7.36 -7.25
C ALA A 183 -2.87 8.59 -7.97
N PHE A 184 -1.55 8.66 -8.13
CA PHE A 184 -0.89 9.71 -8.89
C PHE A 184 -1.40 9.73 -10.34
N ARG A 185 -1.38 8.59 -11.04
CA ARG A 185 -1.83 8.51 -12.44
C ARG A 185 -3.29 8.90 -12.62
N GLN A 186 -4.17 8.50 -11.72
CA GLN A 186 -5.61 8.72 -11.85
C GLN A 186 -6.03 10.17 -11.52
N TYR A 187 -5.34 10.82 -10.59
CA TYR A 187 -5.77 12.10 -10.03
C TYR A 187 -4.81 13.27 -10.35
N CYS A 188 -3.68 13.02 -11.02
CA CYS A 188 -2.79 14.09 -11.47
C CYS A 188 -3.49 14.97 -12.53
N PRO A 189 -3.45 16.30 -12.39
CA PRO A 189 -4.05 17.20 -13.37
C PRO A 189 -3.35 17.07 -14.72
N ARG A 190 -4.14 16.92 -15.79
CA ARG A 190 -3.66 16.70 -17.18
C ARG A 190 -2.60 17.71 -17.65
N ARG A 191 -2.57 18.92 -17.09
CA ARG A 191 -1.60 19.97 -17.41
C ARG A 191 -0.17 19.67 -16.93
N LEU A 192 0.00 18.87 -15.87
CA LEU A 192 1.30 18.47 -15.34
C LEU A 192 1.83 17.18 -15.97
N THR A 193 0.99 16.46 -16.70
CA THR A 193 1.33 15.15 -17.25
C THR A 193 1.85 15.29 -18.68
N ILE A 194 3.18 15.32 -18.86
CA ILE A 194 3.80 15.19 -20.20
C ILE A 194 3.35 13.87 -20.86
N VAL A 195 3.24 12.79 -20.07
CA VAL A 195 2.74 11.47 -20.49
C VAL A 195 1.26 11.50 -20.92
N GLY A 196 0.45 12.42 -20.39
CA GLY A 196 -0.95 12.58 -20.81
C GLY A 196 -1.06 13.05 -22.26
N LYS A 197 -0.13 13.89 -22.72
CA LYS A 197 -0.05 14.33 -24.12
C LYS A 197 0.41 13.21 -25.07
N TYR A 198 1.31 12.32 -24.63
CA TYR A 198 1.78 11.21 -25.46
C TYR A 198 0.81 10.01 -25.51
N TRP A 199 0.01 9.81 -24.47
CA TRP A 199 -0.95 8.69 -24.38
C TRP A 199 -2.21 8.91 -25.25
N GLU A 200 -2.63 10.16 -25.48
CA GLU A 200 -3.74 10.46 -26.40
C GLU A 200 -3.46 10.03 -27.86
N GLY A 201 -2.20 9.82 -28.24
CA GLY A 201 -1.80 9.33 -29.56
C GLY A 201 -1.92 7.81 -29.77
N TRP A 202 -2.17 7.02 -28.72
CA TRP A 202 -2.30 5.55 -28.81
C TRP A 202 -3.74 5.06 -28.60
N GLY A 203 -4.69 5.98 -28.45
CA GLY A 203 -6.10 5.69 -28.18
C GLY A 203 -7.09 6.20 -29.22
N GLN A 204 -6.62 6.53 -30.43
CA GLN A 204 -7.46 6.77 -31.61
C GLN A 204 -7.35 5.58 -32.57
#